data_AF-A0A134CG56-F1
#
_entry.id   AF-A0A134CG56-F1
#
_cell.length_a   1.000
_cell.length_b   1.000
_cell.length_c   1.000
_cell.angle_alpha   90.00
_cell.angle_beta   90.00
_cell.angle_gamma   90.00
#
_symmetry.space_group_name_H-M   'P 1'
#
loop_
_entity.id
_entity.type
_entity.pdbx_description
1 polymer ?
#
loop_
_entity_poly.entity_id
_entity_poly.type
_entity_poly.pdbx_seq_one_letter_code
_entity_poly.pdbx_strand_id
1 'polypeptide(L)'
;MDKETILAICYDFDKTLSPDDMQAQGYIQSLGYEVSDFWAESNRLSEENDMDQNLAYMYMMATKSRGKLIVNRERLRLDGSKVALFPGVESWFRRVNAYGAKKGVTVEHYIISSGLKEMIEGTKVAGEFKKIYASSFYFDDDGVAVWPAQVVNYTNKTQFLFRIEKGVLNVNDQDVNSYFTAAEYRVPFRNMVYIGDSDTDIPCMKLVTVNGGHAIGVYNAKTQDRSKVFRMLEENRIRYFAPADYEENSPLEILIKQIIDRTVTNDALERVHFSCMNEMRKETEGISREARHRDDLVNRLEDSTSFSTTHHVIAEMKSVTDWSEAQRNRLFEIALRNDQVRSILHDHDVQRFYEKLLANGGPLAEEVRKLLGHMLSR
;
A
#
# COMPACT_ATOMS: atom_id res chain seq x y z
N MET A 1 -20.63 -9.53 -9.61
CA MET A 1 -20.81 -8.10 -9.26
C MET A 1 -19.46 -7.46 -9.42
N ASP A 2 -19.31 -6.55 -10.38
CA ASP A 2 -18.05 -5.84 -10.54
C ASP A 2 -17.79 -4.99 -9.30
N LYS A 3 -16.62 -5.17 -8.70
CA LYS A 3 -16.19 -4.43 -7.52
C LYS A 3 -16.05 -2.96 -7.91
N GLU A 4 -16.69 -2.08 -7.13
CA GLU A 4 -16.58 -0.64 -7.30
C GLU A 4 -15.11 -0.20 -7.22
N THR A 5 -14.66 0.62 -8.17
CA THR A 5 -13.31 1.22 -8.15
C THR A 5 -13.34 2.42 -7.20
N ILE A 6 -12.58 2.32 -6.11
CA ILE A 6 -12.49 3.34 -5.07
C ILE A 6 -11.07 3.90 -5.01
N LEU A 7 -10.95 5.22 -5.00
CA LEU A 7 -9.70 5.95 -4.73
C LEU A 7 -9.80 6.58 -3.33
N ALA A 8 -8.98 6.13 -2.39
CA ALA A 8 -8.87 6.79 -1.08
C ALA A 8 -7.81 7.89 -1.14
N ILE A 9 -8.18 9.10 -0.72
CA ILE A 9 -7.23 10.19 -0.49
C ILE A 9 -7.13 10.42 1.01
N CYS A 10 -5.94 10.14 1.54
CA CYS A 10 -5.60 10.31 2.95
C CYS A 10 -4.82 11.61 3.11
N TYR A 11 -5.22 12.44 4.07
CA TYR A 11 -4.59 13.73 4.35
C TYR A 11 -4.05 13.72 5.78
N ASP A 12 -2.86 14.29 5.98
CA ASP A 12 -2.60 14.96 7.25
C ASP A 12 -3.45 16.25 7.32
N PHE A 13 -3.52 16.86 8.50
CA PHE A 13 -4.35 18.04 8.70
C PHE A 13 -3.52 19.32 8.86
N ASP A 14 -2.72 19.40 9.92
CA ASP A 14 -1.87 20.55 10.20
C ASP A 14 -0.82 20.70 9.09
N LYS A 15 -0.57 21.93 8.65
CA LYS A 15 0.33 22.29 7.53
C LYS A 15 0.02 21.63 6.17
N THR A 16 -1.07 20.85 6.09
CA THR A 16 -1.55 20.17 4.89
C THR A 16 -2.87 20.75 4.41
N LEU A 17 -3.93 20.72 5.23
CA LEU A 17 -5.23 21.35 4.96
C LEU A 17 -5.37 22.70 5.68
N SER A 18 -4.70 22.85 6.81
CA SER A 18 -4.54 24.10 7.57
C SER A 18 -3.11 24.63 7.40
N PRO A 19 -2.88 25.96 7.37
CA PRO A 19 -1.53 26.50 7.26
C PRO A 19 -0.68 26.34 8.54
N ASP A 20 -1.33 26.23 9.69
CA ASP A 20 -0.72 26.23 11.01
C ASP A 20 -1.20 25.05 11.86
N ASP A 21 -0.51 24.78 12.97
CA ASP A 21 -0.91 23.77 13.95
C ASP A 21 -2.23 24.18 14.62
N MET A 22 -3.25 23.30 14.60
CA MET A 22 -4.62 23.65 15.04
C MET A 22 -4.67 24.17 16.49
N GLN A 23 -3.84 23.62 17.38
CA GLN A 23 -3.80 24.01 18.79
C GLN A 23 -3.25 25.44 18.97
N ALA A 24 -2.40 25.89 18.04
CA ALA A 24 -1.84 27.24 18.03
C ALA A 24 -2.83 28.30 17.52
N GLN A 25 -3.99 27.90 17.01
CA GLN A 25 -5.01 28.79 16.44
C GLN A 25 -6.09 29.20 17.47
N GLY A 26 -5.66 29.53 18.69
CA GLY A 26 -6.50 30.14 19.72
C GLY A 26 -6.62 29.33 21.01
N TYR A 27 -6.45 28.00 20.96
CA TYR A 27 -6.55 27.19 22.17
C TYR A 27 -5.42 27.50 23.15
N ILE A 28 -4.16 27.45 22.70
CA ILE A 28 -2.99 27.69 23.57
C ILE A 28 -3.05 29.09 24.19
N GLN A 29 -3.42 30.10 23.41
CA GLN A 29 -3.57 31.47 23.87
C GLN A 29 -4.66 31.59 24.93
N SER A 30 -5.75 30.82 24.82
CA SER A 30 -6.83 30.81 25.82
C SER A 30 -6.42 30.22 27.17
N LEU A 31 -5.29 29.49 27.23
CA LEU A 31 -4.66 29.05 28.48
C LEU A 31 -3.74 30.10 29.11
N GLY A 32 -3.55 31.24 28.43
CA GLY A 32 -2.61 32.29 28.81
C GLY A 32 -1.16 31.93 28.49
N TYR A 33 -0.92 31.12 27.46
CA TYR A 33 0.40 30.73 26.98
C TYR A 33 0.73 31.39 25.64
N GLU A 34 1.99 31.76 25.48
CA GLU A 34 2.58 31.94 24.14
C GLU A 34 2.81 30.57 23.50
N VAL A 35 2.61 30.48 22.18
CA VAL A 35 2.68 29.20 21.45
C VAL A 35 4.05 28.54 21.58
N SER A 36 5.13 29.33 21.47
CA SER A 36 6.50 28.82 21.61
C SER A 36 6.76 28.23 22.99
N ASP A 37 6.26 28.88 24.04
CA ASP A 37 6.52 28.50 25.42
C ASP A 37 5.77 27.22 25.78
N PHE A 38 4.54 27.09 25.28
CA PHE A 38 3.76 25.86 25.44
C PHE A 38 4.47 24.66 24.81
N TRP A 39 4.94 24.79 23.57
CA TRP A 39 5.65 23.70 22.88
C TRP A 39 7.02 23.41 23.51
N ALA A 40 7.76 24.42 23.96
CA ALA A 40 9.02 24.22 24.66
C ALA A 40 8.84 23.47 25.99
N GLU A 41 7.82 23.81 26.76
CA GLU A 41 7.49 23.11 28.01
C GLU A 41 7.00 21.67 27.73
N SER A 42 6.18 21.47 26.71
CA SER A 42 5.68 20.14 26.30
C SER A 42 6.78 19.22 25.81
N ASN A 43 7.70 19.74 24.98
CA ASN A 43 8.82 18.96 24.47
C ASN A 43 9.78 18.58 25.59
N ARG A 44 10.07 19.51 26.53
CA ARG A 44 10.87 19.20 27.71
C ARG A 44 10.23 18.13 28.58
N LEU A 45 8.92 18.23 28.82
CA LEU A 45 8.17 17.22 29.57
C LEU A 45 8.28 15.84 28.91
N SER A 46 8.19 15.80 27.57
CA SER A 46 8.36 14.58 26.79
C SER A 46 9.76 13.98 26.93
N GLU A 47 10.80 14.80 26.77
CA GLU A 47 12.20 14.36 26.87
C GLU A 47 12.58 13.90 28.28
N GLU A 48 12.18 14.62 29.32
CA GLU A 48 12.55 14.32 30.72
C GLU A 48 11.85 13.05 31.26
N ASN A 49 10.77 12.59 30.61
CA ASN A 49 9.92 11.51 31.11
C ASN A 49 9.68 10.38 30.10
N ASP A 50 10.44 10.34 28.99
CA ASP A 50 10.28 9.36 27.91
C ASP A 50 8.84 9.27 27.36
N MET A 51 8.12 10.40 27.33
CA MET A 51 6.74 10.42 26.82
C MET A 51 6.71 10.59 25.30
N ASP A 52 5.71 9.99 24.65
CA ASP A 52 5.32 10.42 23.30
C ASP A 52 4.98 11.92 23.32
N GLN A 53 5.48 12.69 22.35
CA GLN A 53 5.25 14.14 22.29
C GLN A 53 3.75 14.50 22.25
N ASN A 54 2.93 13.66 21.62
CA ASN A 54 1.48 13.86 21.60
C ASN A 54 0.85 13.63 22.97
N LEU A 55 1.30 12.58 23.68
CA LEU A 55 0.88 12.35 25.07
C LEU A 55 1.25 13.53 25.97
N ALA A 56 2.46 14.07 25.82
CA ALA A 56 2.94 15.19 26.64
C ALA A 56 2.09 16.45 26.44
N TYR A 57 1.82 16.86 25.19
CA TYR A 57 1.02 18.08 24.96
C TYR A 57 -0.43 17.86 25.42
N MET A 58 -1.01 16.69 25.19
CA MET A 58 -2.39 16.40 25.60
C MET A 58 -2.51 16.39 27.13
N TYR A 59 -1.52 15.84 27.82
CA TYR A 59 -1.43 15.91 29.28
C TYR A 59 -1.33 17.37 29.76
N MET A 60 -0.49 18.19 29.12
CA MET A 60 -0.40 19.62 29.43
C MET A 60 -1.72 20.35 29.19
N MET A 61 -2.42 20.07 28.09
CA MET A 61 -3.74 20.64 27.82
C MET A 61 -4.73 20.34 28.95
N ALA A 62 -4.78 19.09 29.43
CA ALA A 62 -5.70 18.68 30.50
C ALA A 62 -5.30 19.24 31.88
N THR A 63 -4.01 19.40 32.16
CA THR A 63 -3.53 19.85 33.48
C THR A 63 -3.47 21.37 33.61
N LYS A 64 -2.96 22.07 32.60
CA LYS A 64 -2.77 23.53 32.61
C LYS A 64 -4.07 24.32 32.42
N SER A 65 -5.12 23.65 31.92
CA SER A 65 -6.46 24.23 31.80
C SER A 65 -7.22 24.27 33.12
N ARG A 66 -6.84 23.45 34.12
CA ARG A 66 -7.52 23.41 35.43
C ARG A 66 -7.57 24.78 36.09
N GLY A 67 -8.78 25.21 36.46
CA GLY A 67 -9.03 26.52 37.06
C GLY A 67 -8.96 27.72 36.10
N LYS A 68 -8.66 27.50 34.82
CA LYS A 68 -8.60 28.55 33.78
C LYS A 68 -9.64 28.35 32.69
N LEU A 69 -9.79 27.12 32.23
CA LEU A 69 -10.61 26.76 31.09
C LEU A 69 -11.17 25.34 31.25
N ILE A 70 -12.46 25.16 30.96
CA ILE A 70 -13.04 23.82 30.84
C ILE A 70 -12.74 23.31 29.43
N VAL A 71 -11.92 22.25 29.35
CA VAL A 71 -11.63 21.55 28.09
C VAL A 71 -12.66 20.45 27.93
N ASN A 72 -13.72 20.73 27.18
CA ASN A 72 -14.74 19.76 26.83
C ASN A 72 -14.86 19.63 25.31
N ARG A 73 -15.66 18.65 24.85
CA ARG A 73 -15.83 18.38 23.41
C ARG A 73 -16.37 19.58 22.64
N GLU A 74 -17.31 20.32 23.22
CA GLU A 74 -17.95 21.48 22.58
C GLU A 74 -16.95 22.61 22.40
N ARG A 75 -16.13 22.86 23.41
CA ARG A 75 -15.08 23.88 23.36
C ARG A 75 -14.02 23.53 22.32
N LEU A 76 -13.54 22.28 22.28
CA LEU A 76 -12.58 21.85 21.27
C LEU A 76 -13.15 21.98 19.85
N ARG A 77 -14.43 21.63 19.65
CA ARG A 77 -15.12 21.87 18.37
C ARG A 77 -15.26 23.35 18.04
N LEU A 78 -15.59 24.18 19.02
CA LEU A 78 -15.67 25.63 18.84
C LEU A 78 -14.32 26.23 18.44
N ASP A 79 -13.23 25.78 19.07
CA ASP A 79 -11.89 26.23 18.70
C ASP A 79 -11.49 25.69 17.31
N GLY A 80 -11.86 24.44 17.01
CA GLY A 80 -11.75 23.86 15.66
C GLY A 80 -12.49 24.64 14.57
N SER A 81 -13.65 25.23 14.88
CA SER A 81 -14.44 26.01 13.92
C SER A 81 -13.75 27.31 13.48
N LYS A 82 -12.74 27.77 14.23
CA LYS A 82 -11.95 28.98 13.96
C LYS A 82 -10.68 28.68 13.17
N VAL A 83 -10.33 27.40 13.01
CA VAL A 83 -9.12 26.99 12.29
C VAL A 83 -9.19 27.46 10.85
N ALA A 84 -8.15 28.18 10.42
CA ALA A 84 -7.99 28.60 9.05
C ALA A 84 -7.65 27.39 8.17
N LEU A 85 -8.19 27.36 6.96
CA LEU A 85 -7.86 26.36 5.94
C LEU A 85 -7.09 27.03 4.81
N PHE A 86 -6.28 26.25 4.09
CA PHE A 86 -5.67 26.74 2.86
C PHE A 86 -6.74 27.17 1.84
N PRO A 87 -6.41 28.12 0.94
CA PRO A 87 -7.33 28.55 -0.12
C PRO A 87 -7.87 27.36 -0.92
N GLY A 88 -9.18 27.41 -1.21
CA GLY A 88 -9.87 26.41 -2.03
C GLY A 88 -10.33 25.13 -1.31
N VAL A 89 -9.83 24.82 -0.10
CA VAL A 89 -10.12 23.56 0.64
C VAL A 89 -11.62 23.31 0.82
N GLU A 90 -12.42 24.34 1.15
CA GLU A 90 -13.88 24.19 1.36
C GLU A 90 -14.62 23.64 0.12
N SER A 91 -14.08 23.89 -1.07
CA SER A 91 -14.69 23.50 -2.35
C SER A 91 -14.00 22.32 -3.03
N TRP A 92 -12.80 21.96 -2.56
CA TRP A 92 -11.93 20.92 -3.07
C TRP A 92 -12.63 19.55 -3.17
N PHE A 93 -13.18 19.07 -2.05
CA PHE A 93 -13.75 17.72 -1.93
C PHE A 93 -14.86 17.50 -2.95
N ARG A 94 -15.78 18.47 -3.08
CA ARG A 94 -16.86 18.43 -4.08
C ARG A 94 -16.33 18.34 -5.51
N ARG A 95 -15.31 19.13 -5.86
CA ARG A 95 -14.75 19.13 -7.23
C ARG A 95 -14.02 17.83 -7.55
N VAL A 96 -13.25 17.30 -6.61
CA VAL A 96 -12.55 16.02 -6.77
C VAL A 96 -13.55 14.87 -6.87
N ASN A 97 -14.57 14.82 -6.00
CA ASN A 97 -15.64 13.83 -6.03
C ASN A 97 -16.41 13.85 -7.36
N ALA A 98 -16.76 15.05 -7.86
CA ALA A 98 -17.45 15.21 -9.13
C ALA A 98 -16.60 14.70 -10.31
N TYR A 99 -15.28 14.94 -10.29
CA TYR A 99 -14.39 14.42 -11.32
C TYR A 99 -14.27 12.89 -11.24
N GLY A 100 -14.10 12.34 -10.04
CA GLY A 100 -14.10 10.89 -9.80
C GLY A 100 -15.37 10.22 -10.33
N ALA A 101 -16.54 10.72 -9.93
CA ALA A 101 -17.83 10.20 -10.37
C ALA A 101 -17.98 10.23 -11.90
N LYS A 102 -17.53 11.31 -12.56
CA LYS A 102 -17.51 11.41 -14.03
C LYS A 102 -16.65 10.32 -14.68
N LYS A 103 -15.64 9.82 -13.98
CA LYS A 103 -14.71 8.77 -14.44
C LYS A 103 -15.10 7.37 -13.96
N GLY A 104 -16.22 7.22 -13.24
CA GLY A 104 -16.65 5.95 -12.67
C GLY A 104 -15.79 5.51 -11.47
N VAL A 105 -15.15 6.44 -10.78
CA VAL A 105 -14.34 6.21 -9.57
C VAL A 105 -15.02 6.88 -8.38
N THR A 106 -15.28 6.10 -7.34
CA THR A 106 -15.71 6.68 -6.06
C THR A 106 -14.50 7.17 -5.30
N VAL A 107 -14.45 8.49 -5.04
CA VAL A 107 -13.37 9.08 -4.24
C VAL A 107 -13.82 9.17 -2.79
N GLU A 108 -12.95 8.72 -1.89
CA GLU A 108 -13.17 8.78 -0.46
C GLU A 108 -12.06 9.55 0.23
N HIS A 109 -12.43 10.43 1.16
CA HIS A 109 -11.49 11.30 1.86
C HIS A 109 -11.32 10.86 3.31
N TYR A 110 -10.07 10.80 3.76
CA TYR A 110 -9.70 10.33 5.09
C TYR A 110 -8.72 11.28 5.75
N ILE A 111 -8.90 11.57 7.05
CA ILE A 111 -7.86 12.26 7.84
C ILE A 111 -7.05 11.23 8.61
N ILE A 112 -5.72 11.37 8.56
CA ILE A 112 -4.75 10.65 9.40
C ILE A 112 -3.80 11.68 10.01
N SER A 113 -4.14 12.18 11.20
CA SER A 113 -3.45 13.32 11.81
C SER A 113 -3.07 13.08 13.26
N SER A 114 -1.95 13.65 13.70
CA SER A 114 -1.55 13.65 15.11
C SER A 114 -2.30 14.69 15.95
N GLY A 115 -3.00 15.62 15.28
CA GLY A 115 -3.83 16.65 15.90
C GLY A 115 -5.08 16.09 16.60
N LEU A 116 -5.93 16.99 17.10
CA LEU A 116 -7.11 16.63 17.88
C LEU A 116 -8.34 16.43 17.01
N LYS A 117 -8.93 15.24 17.15
CA LYS A 117 -10.14 14.81 16.45
C LYS A 117 -11.29 15.78 16.69
N GLU A 118 -11.51 16.20 17.93
CA GLU A 118 -12.62 17.10 18.29
C GLU A 118 -12.47 18.47 17.63
N MET A 119 -11.24 18.96 17.45
CA MET A 119 -11.00 20.21 16.72
C MET A 119 -11.25 20.02 15.22
N ILE A 120 -10.75 18.95 14.61
CA ILE A 120 -10.99 18.65 13.18
C ILE A 120 -12.49 18.50 12.91
N GLU A 121 -13.24 17.82 13.79
CA GLU A 121 -14.69 17.69 13.72
C GLU A 121 -15.45 19.03 13.81
N GLY A 122 -14.83 20.06 14.40
CA GLY A 122 -15.38 21.41 14.47
C GLY A 122 -15.20 22.23 13.19
N THR A 123 -14.35 21.79 12.27
CA THR A 123 -14.05 22.51 11.03
C THR A 123 -15.19 22.43 10.03
N LYS A 124 -15.26 23.40 9.11
CA LYS A 124 -16.28 23.44 8.05
C LYS A 124 -16.25 22.23 7.11
N VAL A 125 -15.10 21.55 7.01
CA VAL A 125 -14.87 20.43 6.08
C VAL A 125 -14.97 19.07 6.76
N ALA A 126 -15.27 19.01 8.05
CA ALA A 126 -15.40 17.76 8.80
C ALA A 126 -16.36 16.76 8.15
N GLY A 127 -17.45 17.26 7.56
CA GLY A 127 -18.48 16.45 6.89
C GLY A 127 -18.04 15.81 5.56
N GLU A 128 -16.89 16.19 5.01
CA GLU A 128 -16.38 15.66 3.75
C GLU A 128 -15.60 14.35 3.94
N PHE A 129 -15.19 14.04 5.18
CA PHE A 129 -14.36 12.87 5.47
C PHE A 129 -15.19 11.62 5.77
N LYS A 130 -14.87 10.53 5.10
CA LYS A 130 -15.41 9.19 5.40
C LYS A 130 -15.03 8.75 6.82
N LYS A 131 -13.81 9.07 7.24
CA LYS A 131 -13.32 8.81 8.59
C LYS A 131 -12.20 9.79 8.97
N ILE A 132 -12.22 10.22 10.24
CA ILE A 132 -11.16 11.02 10.87
C ILE A 132 -10.43 10.12 11.88
N TYR A 133 -9.17 9.82 11.58
CA TYR A 133 -8.22 9.20 12.51
C TYR A 133 -7.30 10.27 13.08
N ALA A 134 -7.53 10.60 14.34
CA ALA A 134 -6.80 11.64 15.04
C ALA A 134 -6.76 11.37 16.55
N SER A 135 -5.86 12.05 17.26
CA SER A 135 -5.78 11.98 18.72
C SER A 135 -7.07 12.51 19.34
N SER A 136 -7.53 11.93 20.44
CA SER A 136 -8.80 12.35 21.07
C SER A 136 -8.73 12.20 22.58
N PHE A 137 -9.53 12.98 23.29
CA PHE A 137 -9.62 12.89 24.74
C PHE A 137 -10.72 11.91 25.19
N TYR A 138 -10.44 11.22 26.28
CA TYR A 138 -11.44 10.67 27.17
C TYR A 138 -11.96 11.82 28.04
N PHE A 139 -13.28 11.95 28.07
CA PHE A 139 -14.00 12.91 28.87
C PHE A 139 -14.67 12.17 30.02
N ASP A 140 -14.56 12.70 31.24
CA ASP A 140 -15.21 12.16 32.43
C ASP A 140 -16.74 12.40 32.41
N ASP A 141 -17.42 12.01 33.49
CA ASP A 141 -18.88 12.13 33.62
C ASP A 141 -19.37 13.60 33.58
N ASP A 142 -18.51 14.55 33.93
CA ASP A 142 -18.77 16.00 33.83
C ASP A 142 -18.42 16.57 32.44
N GLY A 143 -17.98 15.72 31.51
CA GLY A 143 -17.61 16.08 30.15
C GLY A 143 -16.26 16.79 30.03
N VAL A 144 -15.40 16.70 31.05
CA VAL A 144 -14.08 17.34 31.08
C VAL A 144 -13.01 16.39 30.57
N ALA A 145 -12.12 16.88 29.71
CA ALA A 145 -11.00 16.11 29.19
C ALA A 145 -9.99 15.78 30.30
N VAL A 146 -9.78 14.49 30.55
CA VAL A 146 -8.89 14.04 31.65
C VAL A 146 -7.73 13.17 31.18
N TRP A 147 -7.87 12.48 30.04
CA TRP A 147 -6.87 11.53 29.55
C TRP A 147 -6.93 11.37 28.02
N PRO A 148 -5.83 11.04 27.31
CA PRO A 148 -5.90 10.67 25.90
C PRO A 148 -6.65 9.34 25.67
N ALA A 149 -7.80 9.38 24.99
CA ALA A 149 -8.54 8.18 24.58
C ALA A 149 -7.89 7.46 23.40
N GLN A 150 -7.36 8.24 22.45
CA GLN A 150 -6.58 7.75 21.32
C GLN A 150 -5.44 8.72 21.07
N VAL A 151 -4.29 8.19 20.69
CA VAL A 151 -3.11 8.98 20.33
C VAL A 151 -2.65 8.53 18.97
N VAL A 152 -2.49 9.48 18.06
CA VAL A 152 -1.95 9.24 16.73
C VAL A 152 -0.57 9.85 16.66
N ASN A 153 0.43 9.03 16.35
CA ASN A 153 1.82 9.43 16.22
C ASN A 153 2.40 8.93 14.88
N TYR A 154 3.62 9.36 14.56
CA TYR A 154 4.27 9.08 13.28
C TYR A 154 4.39 7.58 12.96
N THR A 155 4.47 6.70 13.97
CA THR A 155 4.54 5.24 13.73
C THR A 155 3.15 4.66 13.50
N ASN A 156 2.20 4.98 14.37
CA ASN A 156 0.89 4.34 14.37
C ASN A 156 -0.04 4.90 13.28
N LYS A 157 0.26 6.07 12.67
CA LYS A 157 -0.46 6.58 11.48
C LYS A 157 -0.60 5.50 10.39
N THR A 158 0.44 4.67 10.22
CA THR A 158 0.46 3.58 9.23
C THR A 158 -0.64 2.54 9.42
N GLN A 159 -1.08 2.29 10.67
CA GLN A 159 -2.15 1.31 10.94
C GLN A 159 -3.44 1.70 10.21
N PHE A 160 -3.71 3.00 10.10
CA PHE A 160 -4.97 3.49 9.56
C PHE A 160 -5.05 3.27 8.05
N LEU A 161 -3.90 3.21 7.36
CA LEU A 161 -3.85 2.83 5.96
C LEU A 161 -4.28 1.37 5.76
N PHE A 162 -3.81 0.44 6.60
CA PHE A 162 -4.25 -0.96 6.56
C PHE A 162 -5.74 -1.10 6.89
N ARG A 163 -6.26 -0.27 7.80
CA ARG A 163 -7.71 -0.22 8.11
C ARG A 163 -8.53 0.24 6.91
N ILE A 164 -8.09 1.29 6.21
CA ILE A 164 -8.73 1.78 4.99
C ILE A 164 -8.65 0.71 3.89
N GLU A 165 -7.51 0.04 3.75
CA GLU A 165 -7.30 -1.02 2.76
C GLU A 165 -8.32 -2.15 2.91
N LYS A 166 -8.48 -2.62 4.15
CA LYS A 166 -9.41 -3.71 4.48
C LYS A 166 -10.86 -3.28 4.62
N GLY A 167 -11.12 -1.97 4.76
CA GLY A 167 -12.44 -1.43 5.06
C GLY A 167 -12.86 -1.53 6.54
N VAL A 168 -11.93 -1.86 7.44
CA VAL A 168 -12.16 -2.02 8.89
C VAL A 168 -11.92 -0.68 9.61
N LEU A 169 -12.87 0.25 9.46
CA LEU A 169 -12.67 1.66 9.84
C LEU A 169 -12.74 1.95 11.36
N ASN A 170 -13.20 1.01 12.18
CA ASN A 170 -13.24 1.17 13.62
C ASN A 170 -11.85 0.88 14.21
N VAL A 171 -11.30 1.81 14.99
CA VAL A 171 -9.94 1.72 15.56
C VAL A 171 -9.79 0.60 16.60
N ASN A 172 -10.88 0.19 17.24
CA ASN A 172 -10.88 -0.89 18.24
C ASN A 172 -11.27 -2.24 17.63
N ASP A 173 -11.52 -2.30 16.33
CA ASP A 173 -11.87 -3.53 15.66
C ASP A 173 -10.60 -4.33 15.32
N GLN A 174 -10.58 -5.58 15.81
CA GLN A 174 -9.46 -6.50 15.67
C GLN A 174 -9.43 -7.19 14.31
N ASP A 175 -10.51 -7.08 13.51
CA ASP A 175 -10.60 -7.69 12.17
C ASP A 175 -9.58 -7.10 11.18
N VAL A 176 -8.97 -5.95 11.52
CA VAL A 176 -7.80 -5.43 10.80
C VAL A 176 -6.64 -6.43 10.79
N ASN A 177 -6.56 -7.36 11.75
CA ASN A 177 -5.53 -8.40 11.81
C ASN A 177 -5.88 -9.65 11.00
N SER A 178 -7.13 -9.78 10.54
CA SER A 178 -7.55 -10.91 9.71
C SER A 178 -6.78 -10.93 8.39
N TYR A 179 -6.59 -12.12 7.83
CA TYR A 179 -5.95 -12.31 6.54
C TYR A 179 -6.92 -11.93 5.42
N PHE A 180 -6.46 -11.08 4.50
CA PHE A 180 -7.20 -10.70 3.29
C PHE A 180 -6.32 -11.00 2.09
N THR A 181 -6.91 -11.54 1.04
CA THR A 181 -6.31 -11.68 -0.27
C THR A 181 -6.43 -10.38 -1.06
N ALA A 182 -5.62 -10.22 -2.11
CA ALA A 182 -5.64 -9.04 -2.97
C ALA A 182 -7.02 -8.71 -3.57
N ALA A 183 -7.86 -9.73 -3.79
CA ALA A 183 -9.20 -9.56 -4.32
C ALA A 183 -10.22 -9.07 -3.26
N GLU A 184 -9.93 -9.30 -1.98
CA GLU A 184 -10.82 -8.95 -0.86
C GLU A 184 -10.64 -7.49 -0.43
N TYR A 185 -9.43 -6.92 -0.53
CA TYR A 185 -9.14 -5.54 -0.14
C TYR A 185 -10.11 -4.52 -0.72
N ARG A 186 -10.78 -3.77 0.14
CA ARG A 186 -11.75 -2.75 -0.26
C ARG A 186 -11.08 -1.63 -1.06
N VAL A 187 -9.96 -1.12 -0.57
CA VAL A 187 -9.18 -0.07 -1.24
C VAL A 187 -7.70 -0.49 -1.27
N PRO A 188 -7.24 -1.21 -2.30
CA PRO A 188 -5.84 -1.64 -2.35
C PRO A 188 -4.90 -0.43 -2.32
N PHE A 189 -3.70 -0.55 -1.73
CA PHE A 189 -2.74 0.56 -1.61
C PHE A 189 -2.44 1.30 -2.93
N ARG A 190 -2.43 0.58 -4.06
CA ARG A 190 -2.28 1.19 -5.40
C ARG A 190 -3.35 2.22 -5.76
N ASN A 191 -4.50 2.16 -5.08
CA ASN A 191 -5.61 3.10 -5.19
C ASN A 191 -5.68 4.02 -3.96
N MET A 192 -4.53 4.31 -3.35
CA MET A 192 -4.40 5.31 -2.29
C MET A 192 -3.53 6.48 -2.72
N VAL A 193 -3.97 7.67 -2.34
CA VAL A 193 -3.18 8.89 -2.36
C VAL A 193 -2.93 9.32 -0.92
N TYR A 194 -1.70 9.66 -0.58
CA TYR A 194 -1.38 10.27 0.70
C TYR A 194 -0.84 11.68 0.48
N ILE A 195 -1.44 12.67 1.14
CA ILE A 195 -1.05 14.08 1.06
C ILE A 195 -0.63 14.54 2.46
N GLY A 196 0.60 15.04 2.57
CA GLY A 196 1.14 15.57 3.82
C GLY A 196 2.34 16.49 3.59
N ASP A 197 2.72 17.29 4.57
CA ASP A 197 3.89 18.18 4.50
C ASP A 197 5.04 17.74 5.43
N SER A 198 4.74 16.86 6.40
CA SER A 198 5.58 16.68 7.57
C SER A 198 6.51 15.47 7.49
N ASP A 199 7.61 15.53 8.23
CA ASP A 199 8.50 14.36 8.41
C ASP A 199 7.78 13.21 9.14
N THR A 200 6.73 13.51 9.91
CA THR A 200 5.93 12.51 10.63
C THR A 200 5.08 11.63 9.70
N ASP A 201 4.81 12.12 8.48
CA ASP A 201 4.04 11.39 7.47
C ASP A 201 4.88 10.45 6.63
N ILE A 202 6.22 10.55 6.71
CA ILE A 202 7.13 9.77 5.89
C ILE A 202 6.84 8.26 5.94
N PRO A 203 6.59 7.62 7.10
CA PRO A 203 6.27 6.20 7.14
C PRO A 203 5.03 5.86 6.29
N CYS A 204 4.00 6.70 6.33
CA CYS A 204 2.79 6.54 5.52
C CYS A 204 3.06 6.77 4.04
N MET A 205 3.74 7.85 3.70
CA MET A 205 4.10 8.20 2.32
C MET A 205 4.93 7.10 1.66
N LYS A 206 5.93 6.57 2.38
CA LYS A 206 6.77 5.46 1.91
C LYS A 206 5.95 4.18 1.74
N LEU A 207 5.10 3.85 2.71
CA LEU A 207 4.26 2.66 2.64
C LEU A 207 3.32 2.70 1.43
N VAL A 208 2.65 3.82 1.19
CA VAL A 208 1.78 4.02 0.02
C VAL A 208 2.57 3.93 -1.28
N THR A 209 3.73 4.58 -1.35
CA THR A 209 4.56 4.60 -2.57
C THR A 209 5.10 3.22 -2.93
N VAL A 210 5.62 2.47 -1.97
CA VAL A 210 6.15 1.10 -2.20
C VAL A 210 5.08 0.13 -2.66
N ASN A 211 3.83 0.31 -2.20
CA ASN A 211 2.70 -0.54 -2.58
C ASN A 211 1.93 0.00 -3.81
N GLY A 212 2.57 0.86 -4.60
CA GLY A 212 2.07 1.30 -5.92
C GLY A 212 1.11 2.49 -5.89
N GLY A 213 0.81 3.06 -4.72
CA GLY A 213 -0.01 4.26 -4.57
C GLY A 213 0.77 5.55 -4.84
N HIS A 214 0.20 6.67 -4.40
CA HIS A 214 0.72 8.00 -4.72
C HIS A 214 0.91 8.86 -3.46
N ALA A 215 2.16 9.03 -3.02
CA ALA A 215 2.48 10.03 -1.99
C ALA A 215 2.81 11.39 -2.61
N ILE A 216 2.16 12.43 -2.11
CA ILE A 216 2.29 13.82 -2.52
C ILE A 216 2.74 14.65 -1.31
N GLY A 217 3.96 15.19 -1.38
CA GLY A 217 4.43 16.18 -0.42
C GLY A 217 3.84 17.56 -0.73
N VAL A 218 3.20 18.22 0.23
CA VAL A 218 2.74 19.61 0.05
C VAL A 218 3.64 20.61 0.76
N TYR A 219 3.70 21.83 0.24
CA TYR A 219 4.44 22.93 0.85
C TYR A 219 3.64 24.23 0.82
N ASN A 220 3.85 25.12 1.79
CA ASN A 220 3.11 26.36 1.87
C ASN A 220 3.47 27.29 0.71
N ALA A 221 2.48 27.62 -0.13
CA ALA A 221 2.66 28.47 -1.30
C ALA A 221 3.07 29.92 -0.96
N LYS A 222 2.80 30.39 0.26
CA LYS A 222 3.19 31.74 0.69
C LYS A 222 4.67 31.82 1.07
N THR A 223 5.18 30.83 1.80
CA THR A 223 6.58 30.81 2.22
C THR A 223 7.51 30.30 1.13
N GLN A 224 6.99 29.50 0.19
CA GLN A 224 7.75 28.85 -0.88
C GLN A 224 8.93 28.00 -0.37
N ASP A 225 8.91 27.59 0.91
CA ASP A 225 9.90 26.68 1.44
C ASP A 225 9.65 25.27 0.91
N ARG A 226 10.53 24.84 0.00
CA ARG A 226 10.49 23.51 -0.64
C ARG A 226 11.54 22.56 -0.09
N SER A 227 12.32 22.97 0.91
CA SER A 227 13.45 22.19 1.44
C SER A 227 13.03 20.77 1.87
N LYS A 228 11.92 20.67 2.61
CA LYS A 228 11.38 19.37 3.07
C LYS A 228 10.95 18.47 1.93
N VAL A 229 10.14 19.00 0.99
CA VAL A 229 9.64 18.20 -0.14
C VAL A 229 10.75 17.78 -1.09
N PHE A 230 11.79 18.61 -1.28
CA PHE A 230 12.96 18.25 -2.08
C PHE A 230 13.76 17.11 -1.43
N ARG A 231 14.03 17.19 -0.13
CA ARG A 231 14.68 16.11 0.63
C ARG A 231 13.87 14.82 0.55
N MET A 232 12.56 14.89 0.78
CA MET A 232 11.68 13.70 0.71
C MET A 232 11.67 13.08 -0.69
N LEU A 233 11.74 13.88 -1.74
CA LEU A 233 11.79 13.40 -3.12
C LEU A 233 13.14 12.72 -3.42
N GLU A 234 14.25 13.35 -3.05
CA GLU A 234 15.61 12.80 -3.22
C GLU A 234 15.78 11.45 -2.49
N GLU A 235 15.19 11.34 -1.30
CA GLU A 235 15.20 10.11 -0.51
C GLU A 235 14.16 9.06 -0.95
N ASN A 236 13.49 9.28 -2.08
CA ASN A 236 12.44 8.39 -2.64
C ASN A 236 11.28 8.11 -1.66
N ARG A 237 10.97 9.07 -0.77
CA ARG A 237 9.88 8.96 0.22
C ARG A 237 8.53 9.40 -0.36
N ILE A 238 8.55 10.33 -1.31
CA ILE A 238 7.39 10.80 -2.07
C ILE A 238 7.64 10.65 -3.57
N ARG A 239 6.55 10.63 -4.36
CA ARG A 239 6.65 10.59 -5.83
C ARG A 239 6.41 11.96 -6.46
N TYR A 240 5.58 12.78 -5.82
CA TYR A 240 5.17 14.08 -6.31
C TYR A 240 5.25 15.10 -5.19
N PHE A 241 5.35 16.37 -5.55
CA PHE A 241 5.10 17.47 -4.63
C PHE A 241 4.31 18.58 -5.32
N ALA A 242 3.55 19.34 -4.55
CA ALA A 242 2.74 20.45 -5.04
C ALA A 242 2.59 21.54 -3.96
N PRO A 243 2.29 22.79 -4.32
CA PRO A 243 1.87 23.77 -3.33
C PRO A 243 0.59 23.31 -2.62
N ALA A 244 0.46 23.63 -1.33
CA ALA A 244 -0.77 23.49 -0.55
C ALA A 244 -1.80 24.55 -0.99
N ASP A 245 -2.24 24.41 -2.24
CA ASP A 245 -3.20 25.25 -2.92
C ASP A 245 -4.28 24.35 -3.50
N TYR A 246 -5.49 24.47 -2.95
CA TYR A 246 -6.63 23.63 -3.26
C TYR A 246 -7.67 24.36 -4.11
N GLU A 247 -7.29 25.48 -4.74
CA GLU A 247 -8.14 26.20 -5.68
C GLU A 247 -8.37 25.40 -6.97
N GLU A 248 -9.39 25.78 -7.73
CA GLU A 248 -9.70 25.12 -9.00
C GLU A 248 -8.56 25.31 -10.00
N ASN A 249 -8.20 24.24 -10.71
CA ASN A 249 -7.07 24.19 -11.66
C ASN A 249 -5.69 24.44 -11.04
N SER A 250 -5.55 24.36 -9.71
CA SER A 250 -4.24 24.39 -9.07
C SER A 250 -3.40 23.17 -9.50
N PRO A 251 -2.05 23.23 -9.37
CA PRO A 251 -1.19 22.09 -9.67
C PRO A 251 -1.57 20.82 -8.90
N LEU A 252 -2.03 20.96 -7.65
CA LEU A 252 -2.47 19.84 -6.83
C LEU A 252 -3.76 19.21 -7.38
N GLU A 253 -4.74 20.03 -7.79
CA GLU A 253 -5.98 19.52 -8.37
C GLU A 253 -5.76 18.78 -9.69
N ILE A 254 -4.91 19.34 -10.56
CA ILE A 254 -4.56 18.73 -11.84
C ILE A 254 -3.89 17.36 -11.60
N LEU A 255 -2.96 17.29 -10.66
CA LEU A 255 -2.28 16.04 -10.30
C LEU A 255 -3.28 14.98 -9.79
N ILE A 256 -4.22 15.36 -8.93
CA ILE A 256 -5.24 14.43 -8.43
C ILE A 256 -6.16 13.93 -9.55
N LYS A 257 -6.56 14.81 -10.48
CA LYS A 257 -7.33 14.42 -11.68
C LYS A 257 -6.57 13.40 -12.54
N GLN A 258 -5.25 13.60 -12.72
CA GLN A 258 -4.41 12.63 -13.45
C GLN A 258 -4.27 11.29 -12.72
N ILE A 259 -4.18 11.31 -11.39
CA ILE A 259 -4.16 10.07 -10.58
C ILE A 259 -5.49 9.32 -10.74
N ILE A 260 -6.63 10.02 -10.68
CA ILE A 260 -7.95 9.41 -10.91
C ILE A 260 -8.01 8.72 -12.28
N ASP A 261 -7.54 9.39 -13.35
CA ASP A 261 -7.50 8.81 -14.69
C ASP A 261 -6.62 7.56 -14.77
N ARG A 262 -5.49 7.58 -14.04
CA ARG A 262 -4.60 6.42 -13.93
C ARG A 262 -5.26 5.28 -13.15
N THR A 263 -5.97 5.56 -12.06
CA THR A 263 -6.69 4.57 -11.26
C THR A 263 -7.70 3.79 -12.10
N VAL A 264 -8.47 4.47 -12.95
CA VAL A 264 -9.42 3.82 -13.89
C VAL A 264 -8.70 2.77 -14.75
N THR A 265 -7.58 3.17 -15.35
CA THR A 265 -6.82 2.30 -16.27
C THR A 265 -6.17 1.14 -15.50
N ASN A 266 -5.57 1.42 -14.35
CA ASN A 266 -4.92 0.40 -13.52
C ASN A 266 -5.93 -0.65 -13.04
N ASP A 267 -7.10 -0.24 -12.54
CA ASP A 267 -8.11 -1.18 -12.06
C ASP A 267 -8.68 -2.05 -13.20
N ALA A 268 -8.75 -1.53 -14.43
CA ALA A 268 -9.10 -2.36 -15.59
C ALA A 268 -8.06 -3.45 -15.85
N LEU A 269 -6.77 -3.15 -15.76
CA LEU A 269 -5.69 -4.13 -15.90
C LEU A 269 -5.69 -5.15 -14.76
N GLU A 270 -5.96 -4.72 -13.54
CA GLU A 270 -6.05 -5.60 -12.37
C GLU A 270 -7.20 -6.59 -12.48
N ARG A 271 -8.35 -6.19 -13.04
CA ARG A 271 -9.45 -7.12 -13.36
C ARG A 271 -9.03 -8.20 -14.35
N VAL A 272 -8.27 -7.84 -15.38
CA VAL A 272 -7.70 -8.82 -16.34
C VAL A 272 -6.73 -9.76 -15.61
N HIS A 273 -5.83 -9.22 -14.79
CA HIS A 273 -4.89 -10.02 -14.01
C HIS A 273 -5.61 -11.02 -13.09
N PHE A 274 -6.64 -10.59 -12.35
CA PHE A 274 -7.43 -11.49 -11.51
C PHE A 274 -8.18 -12.55 -12.31
N SER A 275 -8.65 -12.23 -13.52
CA SER A 275 -9.25 -13.22 -14.43
C SER A 275 -8.23 -14.29 -14.82
N CYS A 276 -7.03 -13.90 -15.26
CA CYS A 276 -5.94 -14.83 -15.60
C CYS A 276 -5.54 -15.70 -14.40
N MET A 277 -5.46 -15.11 -13.21
CA MET A 277 -5.15 -15.84 -11.98
C MET A 277 -6.24 -16.87 -11.61
N ASN A 278 -7.51 -16.53 -11.84
CA ASN A 278 -8.63 -17.44 -11.60
C ASN A 278 -8.68 -18.58 -12.62
N GLU A 279 -8.38 -18.31 -13.88
CA GLU A 279 -8.26 -19.32 -14.94
C GLU A 279 -7.14 -20.31 -14.61
N MET A 280 -5.94 -19.81 -14.31
CA MET A 280 -4.82 -20.64 -13.85
C MET A 280 -5.18 -21.46 -12.60
N ARG A 281 -5.90 -20.88 -11.63
CA ARG A 281 -6.34 -21.62 -10.43
C ARG A 281 -7.26 -22.79 -10.80
N LYS A 282 -8.26 -22.57 -11.66
CA LYS A 282 -9.20 -23.60 -12.11
C LYS A 282 -8.51 -24.72 -12.90
N GLU A 283 -7.60 -24.38 -13.79
CA GLU A 283 -6.87 -25.39 -14.57
C GLU A 283 -5.93 -26.22 -13.70
N THR A 284 -5.43 -25.63 -12.62
CA THR A 284 -4.46 -26.27 -11.75
C THR A 284 -5.06 -26.84 -10.46
N GLU A 285 -6.37 -26.66 -10.26
CA GLU A 285 -7.16 -27.26 -9.18
C GLU A 285 -7.11 -28.80 -9.31
N GLY A 286 -6.69 -29.48 -8.24
CA GLY A 286 -6.51 -30.93 -8.24
C GLY A 286 -5.18 -31.44 -8.81
N ILE A 287 -4.35 -30.57 -9.41
CA ILE A 287 -2.99 -30.94 -9.83
C ILE A 287 -2.04 -30.79 -8.64
N SER A 288 -1.44 -31.90 -8.18
CA SER A 288 -0.50 -31.90 -7.07
C SER A 288 0.74 -31.05 -7.37
N ARG A 289 1.40 -30.53 -6.33
CA ARG A 289 2.61 -29.71 -6.48
C ARG A 289 3.72 -30.48 -7.21
N GLU A 290 3.79 -31.78 -6.97
CA GLU A 290 4.73 -32.73 -7.60
C GLU A 290 4.38 -32.96 -9.08
N ALA A 291 3.10 -33.00 -9.43
CA ALA A 291 2.66 -33.06 -10.83
C ALA A 291 3.05 -31.78 -11.60
N ARG A 292 2.82 -30.60 -11.01
CA ARG A 292 3.26 -29.32 -11.63
C ARG A 292 4.77 -29.21 -11.78
N HIS A 293 5.52 -29.65 -10.77
CA HIS A 293 6.98 -29.64 -10.83
C HIS A 293 7.53 -30.54 -11.95
N ARG A 294 6.90 -31.71 -12.16
CA ARG A 294 7.23 -32.58 -13.29
C ARG A 294 6.97 -31.91 -14.63
N ASP A 295 5.82 -31.27 -14.80
CA ASP A 295 5.51 -30.55 -16.05
C ASP A 295 6.45 -29.35 -16.29
N ASP A 296 6.82 -28.61 -15.24
CA ASP A 296 7.81 -27.54 -15.32
C ASP A 296 9.17 -28.05 -15.80
N LEU A 297 9.65 -29.16 -15.24
CA LEU A 297 10.89 -29.78 -15.69
C LEU A 297 10.82 -30.15 -17.17
N VAL A 298 9.74 -30.79 -17.62
CA VAL A 298 9.55 -31.18 -19.03
C VAL A 298 9.57 -29.95 -19.94
N ASN A 299 8.84 -28.89 -19.59
CA ASN A 299 8.82 -27.64 -20.36
C ASN A 299 10.21 -27.00 -20.40
N ARG A 300 10.94 -26.95 -19.28
CA ARG A 300 12.31 -26.40 -19.22
C ARG A 300 13.31 -27.19 -20.06
N LEU A 301 13.10 -28.49 -20.21
CA LEU A 301 13.93 -29.32 -21.10
C LEU A 301 13.58 -29.05 -22.57
N GLU A 302 12.29 -28.91 -22.88
CA GLU A 302 11.79 -28.58 -24.22
C GLU A 302 12.29 -27.22 -24.70
N ASP A 303 12.27 -26.21 -23.82
CA ASP A 303 12.69 -24.84 -24.08
C ASP A 303 14.21 -24.64 -23.94
N SER A 304 14.97 -25.68 -23.61
CA SER A 304 16.41 -25.56 -23.40
C SER A 304 17.14 -25.18 -24.69
N THR A 305 17.84 -24.04 -24.66
CA THR A 305 18.63 -23.51 -25.79
C THR A 305 20.14 -23.67 -25.61
N SER A 306 20.60 -24.20 -24.47
CA SER A 306 22.03 -24.39 -24.18
C SER A 306 22.32 -25.74 -23.55
N PHE A 307 23.48 -26.34 -23.87
CA PHE A 307 23.89 -27.63 -23.29
C PHE A 307 23.98 -27.57 -21.77
N SER A 308 24.51 -26.47 -21.20
CA SER A 308 24.58 -26.26 -19.75
C SER A 308 23.18 -26.30 -19.10
N THR A 309 22.20 -25.61 -19.69
CA THR A 309 20.81 -25.64 -19.23
C THR A 309 20.22 -27.05 -19.32
N THR A 310 20.46 -27.77 -20.42
CA THR A 310 20.00 -29.14 -20.60
C THR A 310 20.55 -30.07 -19.51
N HIS A 311 21.87 -30.05 -19.25
CA HIS A 311 22.46 -30.87 -18.18
C HIS A 311 21.90 -30.52 -16.80
N HIS A 312 21.70 -29.24 -16.52
CA HIS A 312 21.15 -28.79 -15.24
C HIS A 312 19.72 -29.31 -15.04
N VAL A 313 18.85 -29.15 -16.05
CA VAL A 313 17.46 -29.65 -15.99
C VAL A 313 17.43 -31.18 -15.89
N ILE A 314 18.27 -31.89 -16.65
CA ILE A 314 18.38 -33.35 -16.57
C ILE A 314 18.86 -33.81 -15.18
N ALA A 315 19.75 -33.06 -14.54
CA ALA A 315 20.20 -33.36 -13.17
C ALA A 315 19.05 -33.23 -12.15
N GLU A 316 18.20 -32.21 -12.26
CA GLU A 316 17.01 -32.04 -11.43
C GLU A 316 15.97 -33.16 -11.68
N MET A 317 15.76 -33.52 -12.95
CA MET A 317 14.86 -34.59 -13.37
C MET A 317 15.24 -35.98 -12.83
N LYS A 318 16.51 -36.23 -12.49
CA LYS A 318 16.94 -37.54 -11.93
C LYS A 318 16.27 -37.89 -10.61
N SER A 319 15.80 -36.89 -9.86
CA SER A 319 15.08 -37.09 -8.59
C SER A 319 13.64 -37.58 -8.78
N VAL A 320 13.10 -37.46 -10.00
CA VAL A 320 11.73 -37.88 -10.35
C VAL A 320 11.74 -39.33 -10.84
N THR A 321 10.88 -40.16 -10.28
CA THR A 321 10.81 -41.60 -10.59
C THR A 321 9.50 -42.04 -11.25
N ASP A 322 8.46 -41.20 -11.22
CA ASP A 322 7.08 -41.54 -11.57
C ASP A 322 6.51 -40.65 -12.69
N TRP A 323 7.16 -40.56 -13.85
CA TRP A 323 6.63 -39.80 -15.00
C TRP A 323 5.29 -40.38 -15.50
N SER A 324 4.29 -39.54 -15.78
CA SER A 324 3.05 -39.99 -16.44
C SER A 324 3.28 -40.38 -17.90
N GLU A 325 2.37 -41.13 -18.52
CA GLU A 325 2.51 -41.54 -19.92
C GLU A 325 2.61 -40.35 -20.89
N ALA A 326 1.79 -39.32 -20.68
CA ALA A 326 1.84 -38.09 -21.47
C ALA A 326 3.20 -37.36 -21.33
N GLN A 327 3.73 -37.26 -20.11
CA GLN A 327 5.04 -36.65 -19.86
C GLN A 327 6.17 -37.46 -20.50
N ARG A 328 6.13 -38.80 -20.43
CA ARG A 328 7.12 -39.65 -21.09
C ARG A 328 7.12 -39.46 -22.61
N ASN A 329 5.93 -39.39 -23.23
CA ASN A 329 5.82 -39.15 -24.66
C ASN A 329 6.42 -37.78 -25.04
N ARG A 330 6.13 -36.71 -24.28
CA ARG A 330 6.76 -35.40 -24.48
C ARG A 330 8.28 -35.45 -24.34
N LEU A 331 8.81 -36.11 -23.32
CA LEU A 331 10.26 -36.29 -23.15
C LEU A 331 10.89 -36.99 -24.36
N PHE A 332 10.26 -38.05 -24.89
CA PHE A 332 10.75 -38.69 -26.11
C PHE A 332 10.65 -37.79 -27.34
N GLU A 333 9.59 -37.00 -27.49
CA GLU A 333 9.49 -36.00 -28.58
C GLU A 333 10.59 -34.95 -28.49
N ILE A 334 10.92 -34.47 -27.28
CA ILE A 334 12.01 -33.52 -27.04
C ILE A 334 13.34 -34.13 -27.51
N ALA A 335 13.63 -35.39 -27.15
CA ALA A 335 14.84 -36.09 -27.62
C ALA A 335 14.93 -36.20 -29.15
N LEU A 336 13.79 -36.29 -29.84
CA LEU A 336 13.73 -36.45 -31.30
C LEU A 336 13.79 -35.10 -32.04
N ARG A 337 13.18 -34.06 -31.48
CA ARG A 337 12.90 -32.79 -32.17
C ARG A 337 13.72 -31.60 -31.67
N ASN A 338 14.12 -31.57 -30.41
CA ASN A 338 14.96 -30.48 -29.90
C ASN A 338 16.42 -30.77 -30.31
N ASP A 339 16.94 -29.99 -31.26
CA ASP A 339 18.29 -30.16 -31.81
C ASP A 339 19.37 -30.12 -30.72
N GLN A 340 19.16 -29.32 -29.68
CA GLN A 340 20.11 -29.16 -28.60
C GLN A 340 20.16 -30.38 -27.70
N VAL A 341 19.01 -30.91 -27.27
CA VAL A 341 18.92 -32.16 -26.50
C VAL A 341 19.41 -33.33 -27.34
N ARG A 342 19.06 -33.37 -28.63
CA ARG A 342 19.50 -34.42 -29.56
C ARG A 342 21.00 -34.43 -29.78
N SER A 343 21.66 -33.27 -29.82
CA SER A 343 23.11 -33.15 -30.03
C SER A 343 23.94 -33.73 -28.88
N ILE A 344 23.40 -33.69 -27.66
CA ILE A 344 24.07 -34.22 -26.45
C ILE A 344 23.36 -35.45 -25.89
N LEU A 345 22.57 -36.15 -26.71
CA LEU A 345 21.81 -37.33 -26.29
C LEU A 345 22.71 -38.46 -25.76
N HIS A 346 23.98 -38.48 -26.19
CA HIS A 346 25.00 -39.45 -25.79
C HIS A 346 25.88 -38.98 -24.63
N ASP A 347 25.66 -37.77 -24.11
CA ASP A 347 26.36 -37.34 -22.91
C ASP A 347 25.91 -38.20 -21.73
N HIS A 348 26.86 -38.59 -20.89
CA HIS A 348 26.69 -39.68 -19.92
C HIS A 348 25.45 -39.52 -19.01
N ASP A 349 25.11 -38.29 -18.61
CA ASP A 349 23.93 -38.01 -17.80
C ASP A 349 22.62 -37.97 -18.58
N VAL A 350 22.62 -37.40 -19.79
CA VAL A 350 21.46 -37.32 -20.69
C VAL A 350 21.09 -38.71 -21.22
N GLN A 351 22.07 -39.46 -21.71
CA GLN A 351 21.90 -40.83 -22.17
C GLN A 351 21.31 -41.70 -21.06
N ARG A 352 21.91 -41.67 -19.87
CA ARG A 352 21.45 -42.48 -18.73
C ARG A 352 20.04 -42.12 -18.27
N PHE A 353 19.63 -40.85 -18.41
CA PHE A 353 18.27 -40.44 -18.12
C PHE A 353 17.27 -41.04 -19.12
N TYR A 354 17.52 -40.90 -20.42
CA TYR A 354 16.64 -41.44 -21.46
C TYR A 354 16.61 -42.98 -21.47
N GLU A 355 17.74 -43.65 -21.24
CA GLU A 355 17.79 -45.11 -21.10
C GLU A 355 16.89 -45.64 -19.98
N LYS A 356 16.83 -44.93 -18.83
CA LYS A 356 15.90 -45.28 -17.75
C LYS A 356 14.44 -45.09 -18.16
N LEU A 357 14.13 -44.06 -18.94
CA LEU A 357 12.79 -43.78 -19.45
C LEU A 357 12.34 -44.83 -20.48
N LEU A 358 13.26 -45.36 -21.30
CA LEU A 358 12.99 -46.38 -22.33
C LEU A 358 12.45 -47.71 -21.79
N ALA A 359 12.62 -47.99 -20.48
CA ALA A 359 12.14 -49.22 -19.85
C ALA A 359 10.60 -49.33 -19.84
N ASN A 360 9.89 -48.21 -19.95
CA ASN A 360 8.42 -48.12 -19.90
C ASN A 360 7.83 -47.45 -21.17
N GLY A 361 8.43 -47.72 -22.34
CA GLY A 361 8.23 -46.95 -23.57
C GLY A 361 7.21 -47.49 -24.58
N GLY A 362 6.54 -46.58 -25.29
CA GLY A 362 5.69 -46.84 -26.47
C GLY A 362 6.43 -46.60 -27.80
N PRO A 363 5.73 -46.35 -28.94
CA PRO A 363 6.36 -46.24 -30.27
C PRO A 363 7.48 -45.18 -30.39
N LEU A 364 7.33 -44.02 -29.76
CA LEU A 364 8.35 -42.96 -29.74
C LEU A 364 9.64 -43.38 -29.03
N ALA A 365 9.52 -44.27 -28.03
CA ALA A 365 10.68 -44.80 -27.32
C ALA A 365 11.56 -45.67 -28.25
N GLU A 366 10.97 -46.39 -29.20
CA GLU A 366 11.74 -47.16 -30.19
C GLU A 366 12.55 -46.26 -31.12
N GLU A 367 12.03 -45.09 -31.48
CA GLU A 367 12.75 -44.12 -32.30
C GLU A 367 13.94 -43.52 -31.55
N VAL A 368 13.74 -43.13 -30.28
CA VAL A 368 14.82 -42.65 -29.41
C VAL A 368 15.86 -43.76 -29.17
N ARG A 369 15.42 -45.02 -29.01
CA ARG A 369 16.32 -46.17 -28.87
C ARG A 369 17.18 -46.40 -30.11
N LYS A 370 16.60 -46.23 -31.31
CA LYS A 370 17.37 -46.29 -32.56
C LYS A 370 18.42 -45.20 -32.61
N LEU A 371 18.10 -43.96 -32.23
CA LEU A 371 19.07 -42.86 -32.18
C LEU A 371 20.22 -43.14 -31.21
N LEU A 372 19.92 -43.64 -30.01
CA LEU A 372 20.93 -44.01 -29.02
C LEU A 372 21.81 -45.19 -29.48
N GLY A 373 21.29 -46.11 -30.30
CA GLY A 373 22.03 -47.25 -30.85
C GLY A 373 22.82 -46.97 -32.14
N HIS A 374 22.43 -45.97 -32.94
CA HIS A 374 22.97 -45.79 -34.30
C HIS A 374 24.36 -45.15 -34.41
N MET A 375 24.94 -44.64 -33.32
CA MET A 375 26.27 -44.01 -33.32
C MET A 375 27.41 -44.88 -32.74
N LEU A 376 27.14 -46.15 -32.39
CA LEU A 376 28.17 -47.11 -31.95
C LEU A 376 28.88 -47.85 -33.11
N SER A 377 28.64 -47.46 -34.37
CA SER A 377 29.24 -48.10 -35.55
C SER A 377 29.91 -47.11 -36.53
N ARG A 378 30.60 -46.09 -36.03
CA ARG A 378 31.54 -45.29 -36.83
C ARG A 378 32.88 -45.14 -36.15
#